data_AF-C3ZE81-F1
#
_entry.id   AF-C3ZE81-F1
#
_cell.length_a   1.000
_cell.length_b   1.000
_cell.length_c   1.000
_cell.angle_alpha   90.00
_cell.angle_beta   90.00
_cell.angle_gamma   90.00
#
_symmetry.space_group_name_H-M   'P 1'
#
loop_
_entity.id
_entity.type
_entity.pdbx_description
1 polymer ?
#
loop_
_entity_poly.entity_id
_entity_poly.type
_entity_poly.pdbx_seq_one_letter_code
_entity_poly.pdbx_strand_id
1 'polypeptide(L)'
;ASTKVRGNIKLQLALEGIEQHAQSKGLSPDNILPLLITISGDSTNSRLVKCLIPATTVPEEAAVRAISWICTNKPSKSVQAFLLRWLVLVYDLIDGKDKLHALYGVLFFFIQSDVLCPYVCHLLYLLTRKQDVRLFRVRPLLDLQTRLGAQPHLTGLLSLYKLYRPDLVNVPLNKTHRVGTSVIFNATCTSACMQKKGFGALQLNFDFVLQLPKKAKLDCIPAIGYPGSLDQSSAAQSDKVPVQLIGSFEELLQNLDNLELSSQAAAVLRSQYLQHFVSCHPQQHVAHRIGYWLYRTLRQDLVDCPSASTKPRVEKLLKALINFTDFLQEGVPLCEMFLWEYLFTWNGLDHRPQILQLITRSRLHPFQRLNDYVLEPLRRLFFTSKVHCKCQILACLTELLRNCVSVEWVRYKETQTNEEGTSSLSLFPVDSEMFPALQSIQELVLYVDRLCVVGLQHHDGHAMLMHYTLGFFELVTQLQRRFDLPLVHAPSAPIVYMAMFDTNALTVARICAIMCG
;
A
#
# COMPACT_ATOMS: atom_id res chain seq x y z
N ALA A 1 -44.60 41.02 3.03
CA ALA A 1 -44.72 41.92 1.87
C ALA A 1 -43.37 41.95 1.13
N SER A 2 -43.26 41.25 0.00
CA SER A 2 -42.02 41.20 -0.80
C SER A 2 -42.04 42.36 -1.80
N THR A 3 -41.37 43.46 -1.50
CA THR A 3 -41.11 44.51 -2.49
C THR A 3 -40.04 43.98 -3.45
N LYS A 4 -40.49 43.37 -4.55
CA LYS A 4 -39.63 43.13 -5.71
C LYS A 4 -39.14 44.49 -6.21
N VAL A 5 -37.89 44.83 -5.94
CA VAL A 5 -37.22 46.01 -6.52
C VAL A 5 -36.88 45.69 -7.98
N ARG A 6 -37.90 45.59 -8.83
CA ARG A 6 -37.74 45.69 -10.30
C ARG A 6 -37.68 47.19 -10.62
N GLY A 7 -36.53 47.66 -11.10
CA GLY A 7 -36.41 49.00 -11.72
C GLY A 7 -35.44 49.99 -11.06
N ASN A 8 -34.65 49.62 -10.05
CA ASN A 8 -33.66 50.56 -9.50
C ASN A 8 -32.35 50.51 -10.31
N ILE A 9 -32.30 51.28 -11.41
CA ILE A 9 -31.17 51.36 -12.34
C ILE A 9 -29.86 51.71 -11.60
N LYS A 10 -29.94 52.57 -10.57
CA LYS A 10 -28.78 52.94 -9.74
C LYS A 10 -28.19 51.74 -8.98
N LEU A 11 -29.05 50.85 -8.47
CA LEU A 11 -28.62 49.65 -7.75
C LEU A 11 -28.03 48.62 -8.72
N GLN A 12 -28.61 48.46 -9.90
CA GLN A 12 -28.08 47.57 -10.94
C GLN A 12 -26.71 48.02 -11.46
N LEU A 13 -26.54 49.32 -11.75
CA LEU A 13 -25.24 49.90 -12.14
C LEU A 13 -24.19 49.76 -11.03
N ALA A 14 -24.58 49.92 -9.76
CA ALA A 14 -23.67 49.71 -8.63
C ALA A 14 -23.26 48.23 -8.50
N LEU A 15 -24.20 47.29 -8.68
CA LEU A 15 -23.90 45.85 -8.69
C LEU A 15 -22.99 45.46 -9.87
N GLU A 16 -23.23 46.00 -11.06
CA GLU A 16 -22.38 45.77 -12.24
C GLU A 16 -20.97 46.36 -12.05
N GLY A 17 -20.86 47.55 -11.43
CA GLY A 17 -19.58 48.13 -11.06
C GLY A 17 -18.81 47.29 -10.04
N ILE A 18 -19.50 46.74 -9.02
CA ILE A 18 -18.91 45.83 -8.04
C ILE A 18 -18.50 44.51 -8.71
N GLU A 19 -19.32 43.96 -9.61
CA GLU A 19 -19.02 42.75 -10.38
C GLU A 19 -17.75 42.94 -11.23
N GLN A 20 -17.63 44.05 -11.96
CA GLN A 20 -16.45 44.36 -12.77
C GLN A 20 -15.19 44.60 -11.91
N HIS A 21 -15.34 45.26 -10.76
CA HIS A 21 -14.22 45.47 -9.84
C HIS A 21 -13.75 44.16 -9.20
N ALA A 22 -14.67 43.32 -8.74
CA ALA A 22 -14.37 42.01 -8.16
C ALA A 22 -13.69 41.08 -9.17
N GLN A 23 -14.11 41.10 -10.44
CA GLN A 23 -13.50 40.29 -11.50
C GLN A 23 -12.11 40.78 -11.93
N SER A 24 -11.86 42.09 -11.89
CA SER A 24 -10.59 42.66 -12.37
C SER A 24 -9.50 42.74 -11.30
N LYS A 25 -9.86 43.08 -10.05
CA LYS A 25 -8.88 43.34 -8.97
C LYS A 25 -9.10 42.51 -7.70
N GLY A 26 -10.24 41.83 -7.58
CA GLY A 26 -10.68 41.20 -6.33
C GLY A 26 -11.07 42.22 -5.25
N LEU A 27 -11.67 41.74 -4.17
CA LEU A 27 -12.11 42.54 -3.02
C LEU A 27 -11.05 42.51 -1.91
N SER A 28 -10.80 43.67 -1.30
CA SER A 28 -9.97 43.81 -0.10
C SER A 28 -10.69 43.29 1.15
N PRO A 29 -9.95 42.87 2.21
CA PRO A 29 -10.53 42.37 3.46
C PRO A 29 -11.56 43.34 4.09
N ASP A 30 -11.30 44.64 4.00
CA ASP A 30 -12.17 45.70 4.54
C ASP A 30 -13.51 45.81 3.83
N ASN A 31 -13.58 45.42 2.55
CA ASN A 31 -14.79 45.51 1.72
C ASN A 31 -15.63 44.22 1.77
N ILE A 32 -15.04 43.09 2.14
CA ILE A 32 -15.74 41.80 2.24
C ILE A 32 -16.74 41.80 3.41
N LEU A 33 -16.34 42.36 4.56
CA LEU A 33 -17.13 42.34 5.78
C LEU A 33 -18.43 43.16 5.69
N PRO A 34 -18.43 44.40 5.12
CA PRO A 34 -19.65 45.16 4.86
C PRO A 34 -20.56 44.50 3.81
N LEU A 35 -20.00 43.96 2.74
CA LEU A 35 -20.78 43.26 1.70
C LEU A 35 -21.51 42.03 2.26
N LEU A 36 -20.88 41.28 3.17
CA LEU A 36 -21.52 40.19 3.90
C LEU A 36 -22.66 40.64 4.81
N ILE A 37 -22.61 41.85 5.37
CA ILE A 37 -23.74 42.43 6.12
C ILE A 37 -24.88 42.80 5.17
N THR A 38 -24.59 43.36 4.00
CA THR A 38 -25.61 43.76 3.01
C THR A 38 -26.36 42.57 2.39
N ILE A 39 -25.73 41.39 2.32
CA ILE A 39 -26.34 40.13 1.88
C ILE A 39 -27.54 39.69 2.78
N SER A 40 -27.76 40.35 3.92
CA SER A 40 -28.93 40.16 4.79
C SER A 40 -30.27 40.63 4.21
N GLY A 41 -30.30 41.44 3.15
CA GLY A 41 -31.54 42.02 2.58
C GLY A 41 -32.02 41.29 1.33
N ASP A 42 -33.32 40.98 1.22
CA ASP A 42 -33.84 40.03 0.24
C ASP A 42 -33.70 40.43 -1.25
N SER A 43 -33.47 39.39 -2.08
CA SER A 43 -33.57 39.26 -3.55
C SER A 43 -32.32 39.46 -4.44
N THR A 44 -31.30 40.23 -4.05
CA THR A 44 -30.07 40.44 -4.88
C THR A 44 -28.86 39.60 -4.45
N ASN A 45 -29.07 38.69 -3.49
CA ASN A 45 -28.01 38.03 -2.72
C ASN A 45 -27.18 37.00 -3.48
N SER A 46 -27.77 36.29 -4.45
CA SER A 46 -27.03 35.25 -5.20
C SER A 46 -25.99 35.82 -6.17
N ARG A 47 -26.20 37.04 -6.69
CA ARG A 47 -25.21 37.76 -7.49
C ARG A 47 -24.08 38.26 -6.60
N LEU A 48 -24.43 38.95 -5.50
CA LEU A 48 -23.46 39.47 -4.53
C LEU A 48 -22.54 38.39 -3.95
N VAL A 49 -23.07 37.20 -3.60
CA VAL A 49 -22.22 36.10 -3.09
C VAL A 49 -21.24 35.60 -4.16
N LYS A 50 -21.62 35.60 -5.44
CA LYS A 50 -20.71 35.26 -6.55
C LYS A 50 -19.63 36.31 -6.77
N CYS A 51 -19.87 37.55 -6.35
CA CYS A 51 -18.91 38.65 -6.44
C CYS A 51 -17.88 38.66 -5.30
N LEU A 52 -18.03 37.83 -4.27
CA LEU A 52 -17.11 37.75 -3.14
C LEU A 52 -15.79 37.05 -3.53
N ILE A 53 -15.00 37.68 -4.40
CA ILE A 53 -13.68 37.17 -4.82
C ILE A 53 -12.62 37.90 -4.00
N PRO A 54 -11.90 37.26 -3.07
CA PRO A 54 -10.87 37.92 -2.28
C PRO A 54 -9.62 38.23 -3.11
N ALA A 55 -9.02 39.40 -2.90
CA ALA A 55 -7.77 39.82 -3.54
C ALA A 55 -6.50 39.41 -2.77
N THR A 56 -6.59 39.26 -1.45
CA THR A 56 -5.44 39.00 -0.57
C THR A 56 -5.79 37.95 0.48
N THR A 57 -6.30 38.37 1.63
CA THR A 57 -6.73 37.48 2.71
C THR A 57 -8.16 37.79 3.13
N VAL A 58 -8.81 36.80 3.73
CA VAL A 58 -10.17 36.89 4.27
C VAL A 58 -10.08 36.93 5.79
N PRO A 59 -10.59 37.99 6.45
CA PRO A 59 -10.55 38.06 7.89
C PRO A 59 -11.43 36.96 8.50
N GLU A 60 -10.95 36.34 9.59
CA GLU A 60 -11.67 35.26 10.28
C GLU A 60 -13.11 35.67 10.68
N GLU A 61 -13.31 36.93 11.05
CA GLU A 61 -14.62 37.50 11.37
C GLU A 61 -15.63 37.42 10.20
N ALA A 62 -15.17 37.52 8.95
CA ALA A 62 -16.03 37.36 7.78
C ALA A 62 -16.55 35.92 7.65
N ALA A 63 -15.70 34.93 7.94
CA ALA A 63 -16.09 33.52 7.92
C ALA A 63 -17.09 33.19 9.05
N VAL A 64 -16.81 33.69 10.26
CA VAL A 64 -17.70 33.54 11.43
C VAL A 64 -19.07 34.18 11.15
N ARG A 65 -19.10 35.39 10.58
CA ARG A 65 -20.36 36.04 10.20
C ARG A 65 -21.11 35.30 9.11
N ALA A 66 -20.42 34.76 8.10
CA ALA A 66 -21.07 33.94 7.07
C ALA A 66 -21.79 32.72 7.69
N ILE A 67 -21.14 32.04 8.65
CA ILE A 67 -21.75 30.93 9.39
C ILE A 67 -22.91 31.43 10.26
N SER A 68 -22.73 32.55 10.97
CA SER A 68 -23.79 33.17 11.77
C SER A 68 -25.03 33.45 10.93
N TRP A 69 -24.88 33.94 9.69
CA TRP A 69 -26.00 34.18 8.79
C TRP A 69 -26.71 32.90 8.38
N ILE A 70 -25.96 31.83 8.11
CA ILE A 70 -26.53 30.51 7.84
C ILE A 70 -27.37 30.03 9.05
N CYS A 71 -26.89 30.27 10.28
CA CYS A 71 -27.63 29.94 11.51
C CYS A 71 -28.95 30.72 11.67
N THR A 72 -29.05 31.96 11.16
CA THR A 72 -30.28 32.76 11.33
C THR A 72 -31.47 32.26 10.51
N ASN A 73 -31.28 31.34 9.55
CA ASN A 73 -32.30 30.83 8.62
C ASN A 73 -33.08 31.91 7.83
N LYS A 74 -32.69 33.18 7.92
CA LYS A 74 -33.22 34.29 7.13
C LYS A 74 -32.90 34.17 5.63
N PRO A 75 -31.65 33.84 5.21
CA PRO A 75 -31.36 33.64 3.80
C PRO A 75 -31.99 32.35 3.28
N SER A 76 -32.41 32.34 2.01
CA SER A 76 -32.90 31.13 1.35
C SER A 76 -31.84 30.02 1.34
N LYS A 77 -32.28 28.75 1.32
CA LYS A 77 -31.37 27.58 1.29
C LYS A 77 -30.35 27.63 0.15
N SER A 78 -30.69 28.24 -0.98
CA SER A 78 -29.78 28.43 -2.11
C SER A 78 -28.67 29.44 -1.80
N VAL A 79 -28.98 30.56 -1.14
CA VAL A 79 -27.98 31.55 -0.69
C VAL A 79 -27.09 30.96 0.39
N GLN A 80 -27.65 30.18 1.33
CA GLN A 80 -26.87 29.45 2.33
C GLN A 80 -25.87 28.47 1.68
N ALA A 81 -26.30 27.72 0.66
CA ALA A 81 -25.43 26.84 -0.11
C ALA A 81 -24.32 27.62 -0.84
N PHE A 82 -24.64 28.77 -1.43
CA PHE A 82 -23.63 29.64 -2.06
C PHE A 82 -22.62 30.19 -1.05
N LEU A 83 -23.04 30.54 0.17
CA LEU A 83 -22.15 31.00 1.23
C LEU A 83 -21.24 29.87 1.74
N LEU A 84 -21.76 28.66 1.95
CA LEU A 84 -20.93 27.50 2.31
C LEU A 84 -19.93 27.15 1.21
N ARG A 85 -20.37 27.21 -0.05
CA ARG A 85 -19.49 27.02 -1.20
C ARG A 85 -18.40 28.09 -1.25
N TRP A 86 -18.75 29.34 -0.99
CA TRP A 86 -17.78 30.43 -0.90
C TRP A 86 -16.75 30.16 0.21
N LEU A 87 -17.19 29.77 1.42
CA LEU A 87 -16.30 29.42 2.53
C LEU A 87 -15.32 28.30 2.20
N VAL A 88 -15.78 27.27 1.47
CA VAL A 88 -14.91 26.19 0.99
C VAL A 88 -13.86 26.72 0.01
N LEU A 89 -14.24 27.62 -0.90
CA LEU A 89 -13.31 28.18 -1.90
C LEU A 89 -12.26 29.11 -1.27
N VAL A 90 -12.65 29.90 -0.28
CA VAL A 90 -11.73 30.85 0.38
C VAL A 90 -10.99 30.27 1.57
N TYR A 91 -11.17 28.98 1.89
CA TYR A 91 -10.65 28.33 3.10
C TYR A 91 -9.12 28.50 3.30
N ASP A 92 -8.36 28.48 2.20
CA ASP A 92 -6.90 28.65 2.24
C ASP A 92 -6.44 30.10 2.42
N LEU A 93 -7.34 31.06 2.18
CA LEU A 93 -7.09 32.51 2.26
C LEU A 93 -7.54 33.11 3.59
N ILE A 94 -8.03 32.32 4.54
CA ILE A 94 -8.52 32.80 5.85
C ILE A 94 -7.33 33.00 6.80
N ASP A 95 -7.23 34.19 7.40
CA ASP A 95 -6.12 34.59 8.28
C ASP A 95 -6.00 33.74 9.57
N GLY A 96 -7.13 33.36 10.16
CA GLY A 96 -7.22 32.59 11.41
C GLY A 96 -8.35 31.55 11.34
N LYS A 97 -8.09 30.35 11.88
CA LYS A 97 -9.02 29.20 11.77
C LYS A 97 -9.57 28.73 13.12
N ASP A 98 -9.20 29.35 14.23
CA ASP A 98 -9.52 28.85 15.56
C ASP A 98 -10.96 29.18 16.00
N LYS A 99 -11.46 30.39 15.71
CA LYS A 99 -12.88 30.73 15.90
C LYS A 99 -13.75 29.95 14.92
N LEU A 100 -13.27 29.76 13.68
CA LEU A 100 -13.95 28.93 12.69
C LEU A 100 -14.05 27.46 13.17
N HIS A 101 -12.98 26.95 13.76
CA HIS A 101 -12.94 25.61 14.34
C HIS A 101 -13.80 25.48 15.60
N ALA A 102 -13.91 26.52 16.44
CA ALA A 102 -14.83 26.54 17.58
C ALA A 102 -16.29 26.33 17.15
N LEU A 103 -16.65 26.75 15.93
CA LEU A 103 -17.97 26.54 15.35
C LEU A 103 -18.17 25.15 14.71
N TYR A 104 -17.21 24.23 14.84
CA TYR A 104 -17.30 22.87 14.27
C TYR A 104 -18.57 22.13 14.70
N GLY A 105 -18.97 22.26 15.97
CA GLY A 105 -20.21 21.65 16.47
C GLY A 105 -21.47 22.20 15.80
N VAL A 106 -21.49 23.50 15.50
CA VAL A 106 -22.61 24.18 14.82
C VAL A 106 -22.68 23.74 13.35
N LEU A 107 -21.53 23.69 12.68
CA LEU A 107 -21.42 23.16 11.31
C LEU A 107 -21.90 21.72 11.23
N PHE A 108 -21.57 20.89 12.23
CA PHE A 108 -21.99 19.50 12.28
C PHE A 108 -23.51 19.34 12.33
N PHE A 109 -24.24 20.26 12.97
CA PHE A 109 -25.71 20.23 13.00
C PHE A 109 -26.34 20.40 11.61
N PHE A 110 -25.70 21.16 10.71
CA PHE A 110 -26.23 21.40 9.36
C PHE A 110 -26.10 20.18 8.41
N ILE A 111 -25.41 19.11 8.82
CA ILE A 111 -25.32 17.86 8.05
C ILE A 111 -26.71 17.22 7.85
N GLN A 112 -27.66 17.46 8.75
CA GLN A 112 -29.03 16.96 8.63
C GLN A 112 -29.82 17.57 7.46
N SER A 113 -29.32 18.65 6.84
CA SER A 113 -29.99 19.32 5.73
C SER A 113 -29.50 18.80 4.38
N ASP A 114 -30.36 18.15 3.59
CA ASP A 114 -29.99 17.54 2.30
C ASP A 114 -29.33 18.52 1.31
N VAL A 115 -29.77 19.78 1.30
CA VAL A 115 -29.27 20.81 0.36
C VAL A 115 -27.88 21.31 0.75
N LEU A 116 -27.60 21.40 2.05
CA LEU A 116 -26.35 21.94 2.57
C LEU A 116 -25.31 20.84 2.81
N CYS A 117 -25.75 19.60 3.03
CA CYS A 117 -24.94 18.45 3.42
C CYS A 117 -23.66 18.28 2.57
N PRO A 118 -23.66 18.38 1.23
CA PRO A 118 -22.44 18.23 0.44
C PRO A 118 -21.37 19.29 0.76
N TYR A 119 -21.79 20.55 0.94
CA TYR A 119 -20.90 21.67 1.22
C TYR A 119 -20.42 21.66 2.67
N VAL A 120 -21.32 21.32 3.60
CA VAL A 120 -20.99 21.17 5.03
C VAL A 120 -20.00 20.03 5.24
N CYS A 121 -20.22 18.87 4.62
CA CYS A 121 -19.30 17.74 4.74
C CYS A 121 -17.90 18.08 4.23
N HIS A 122 -17.80 18.87 3.16
CA HIS A 122 -16.51 19.32 2.63
C HIS A 122 -15.83 20.32 3.59
N LEU A 123 -16.57 21.30 4.10
CA LEU A 123 -16.03 22.25 5.07
C LEU A 123 -15.58 21.55 6.36
N LEU A 124 -16.37 20.58 6.84
CA LEU A 124 -16.01 19.74 7.98
C LEU A 124 -14.75 18.93 7.68
N TYR A 125 -14.66 18.30 6.50
CA TYR A 125 -13.47 17.56 6.08
C TYR A 125 -12.19 18.40 6.17
N LEU A 126 -12.27 19.67 5.77
CA LEU A 126 -11.15 20.62 5.87
C LEU A 126 -10.85 21.07 7.31
N LEU A 127 -11.87 21.13 8.18
CA LEU A 127 -11.77 21.60 9.56
C LEU A 127 -11.46 20.50 10.59
N THR A 128 -11.73 19.23 10.28
CA THR A 128 -11.64 18.13 11.23
C THR A 128 -10.18 17.94 11.71
N ARG A 129 -9.99 18.05 13.03
CA ARG A 129 -8.75 17.64 13.72
C ARG A 129 -8.97 16.30 14.43
N LYS A 130 -7.90 15.64 14.87
CA LYS A 130 -7.96 14.34 15.60
C LYS A 130 -8.88 14.40 16.85
N GLN A 131 -8.98 15.56 17.50
CA GLN A 131 -9.77 15.78 18.71
C GLN A 131 -11.29 15.83 18.45
N ASP A 132 -11.71 16.09 17.21
CA ASP A 132 -13.12 16.22 16.84
C ASP A 132 -13.80 14.89 16.55
N VAL A 133 -13.01 13.85 16.30
CA VAL A 133 -13.50 12.52 15.95
C VAL A 133 -13.91 11.79 17.22
N ARG A 134 -15.17 12.01 17.62
CA ARG A 134 -15.79 11.42 18.81
C ARG A 134 -17.00 10.56 18.42
N LEU A 135 -17.28 9.53 19.23
CA LEU A 135 -18.36 8.57 18.97
C LEU A 135 -19.74 9.20 18.71
N PHE A 136 -20.09 10.25 19.45
CA PHE A 136 -21.38 10.93 19.27
C PHE A 136 -21.51 11.68 17.93
N ARG A 137 -20.41 11.95 17.23
CA ARG A 137 -20.41 12.49 15.86
C ARG A 137 -20.33 11.39 14.80
N VAL A 138 -19.68 10.27 15.12
CA VAL A 138 -19.62 9.11 14.22
C VAL A 138 -21.02 8.48 14.06
N ARG A 139 -21.77 8.29 15.15
CA ARG A 139 -23.09 7.65 15.11
C ARG A 139 -24.08 8.35 14.16
N PRO A 140 -24.28 9.68 14.22
CA PRO A 140 -25.16 10.38 13.27
C PRO A 140 -24.69 10.32 11.82
N LEU A 141 -23.37 10.30 11.56
CA LEU A 141 -22.85 10.16 10.20
C LEU A 141 -23.12 8.77 9.62
N LEU A 142 -23.01 7.72 10.43
CA LEU A 142 -23.35 6.36 10.02
C LEU A 142 -24.85 6.20 9.80
N ASP A 143 -25.69 6.77 10.68
CA ASP A 143 -27.15 6.78 10.51
C ASP A 143 -27.58 7.58 9.26
N LEU A 144 -26.89 8.66 8.94
CA LEU A 144 -27.16 9.39 7.71
C LEU A 144 -26.73 8.59 6.46
N GLN A 145 -25.63 7.83 6.54
CA GLN A 145 -25.19 6.95 5.45
C GLN A 145 -26.13 5.77 5.22
N THR A 146 -26.73 5.20 6.27
CA THR A 146 -27.75 4.14 6.11
C THR A 146 -29.03 4.68 5.47
N ARG A 147 -29.40 5.92 5.79
CA ARG A 147 -30.61 6.58 5.23
C ARG A 147 -30.45 7.08 3.80
N LEU A 148 -29.32 7.70 3.45
CA LEU A 148 -29.09 8.33 2.13
C LEU A 148 -28.25 7.47 1.16
N GLY A 149 -27.75 6.34 1.63
CA GLY A 149 -26.80 5.49 0.90
C GLY A 149 -25.37 6.03 0.95
N ALA A 150 -24.45 5.34 0.25
CA ALA A 150 -23.03 5.67 0.19
C ALA A 150 -22.76 6.91 -0.68
N GLN A 151 -23.16 8.08 -0.19
CA GLN A 151 -22.89 9.36 -0.83
C GLN A 151 -21.38 9.70 -0.74
N PRO A 152 -20.79 10.32 -1.77
CA PRO A 152 -19.35 10.57 -1.83
C PRO A 152 -18.86 11.53 -0.74
N HIS A 153 -19.64 12.56 -0.43
CA HIS A 153 -19.30 13.58 0.57
C HIS A 153 -19.30 13.01 2.00
N LEU A 154 -20.25 12.13 2.31
CA LEU A 154 -20.32 11.43 3.60
C LEU A 154 -19.23 10.35 3.72
N THR A 155 -19.05 9.56 2.67
CA THR A 155 -17.99 8.54 2.60
C THR A 155 -16.61 9.18 2.78
N GLY A 156 -16.42 10.37 2.20
CA GLY A 156 -15.22 11.17 2.35
C GLY A 156 -14.93 11.57 3.80
N LEU A 157 -15.91 12.18 4.47
CA LEU A 157 -15.77 12.56 5.87
C LEU A 157 -15.54 11.35 6.79
N LEU A 158 -16.28 10.26 6.57
CA LEU A 158 -16.13 9.00 7.32
C LEU A 158 -14.76 8.36 7.10
N SER A 159 -14.19 8.45 5.90
CA SER A 159 -12.85 7.94 5.61
C SER A 159 -11.76 8.71 6.39
N LEU A 160 -11.94 10.02 6.55
CA LEU A 160 -11.05 10.86 7.33
C LEU A 160 -11.23 10.62 8.84
N TYR A 161 -12.46 10.39 9.31
CA TYR A 161 -12.70 9.95 10.70
C TYR A 161 -12.05 8.60 10.98
N LYS A 162 -12.15 7.64 10.04
CA LYS A 162 -11.48 6.33 10.12
C LYS A 162 -9.96 6.45 10.10
N LEU A 163 -9.41 7.43 9.38
CA LEU A 163 -7.97 7.69 9.36
C LEU A 163 -7.47 8.17 10.74
N TYR A 164 -8.23 9.04 11.41
CA TYR A 164 -7.85 9.56 12.74
C TYR A 164 -8.11 8.60 13.89
N ARG A 165 -9.21 7.82 13.83
CA ARG A 165 -9.61 6.85 14.85
C ARG A 165 -10.22 5.60 14.18
N PRO A 166 -9.40 4.62 13.78
CA PRO A 166 -9.88 3.41 13.11
C PRO A 166 -10.80 2.58 14.01
N ASP A 167 -10.62 2.65 15.33
CA ASP A 167 -11.37 1.90 16.34
C ASP A 167 -12.87 2.25 16.37
N LEU A 168 -13.23 3.45 15.90
CA LEU A 168 -14.60 3.97 15.99
C LEU A 168 -15.42 3.74 14.71
N VAL A 169 -14.77 3.38 13.59
CA VAL A 169 -15.43 3.26 12.26
C VAL A 169 -15.15 1.88 11.66
N ASN A 170 -15.91 0.88 12.12
CA ASN A 170 -15.83 -0.52 11.69
C ASN A 170 -16.58 -0.83 10.39
N VAL A 171 -17.10 0.18 9.69
CA VAL A 171 -17.81 -0.04 8.42
C VAL A 171 -16.80 -0.31 7.30
N PRO A 172 -17.02 -1.35 6.46
CA PRO A 172 -16.30 -1.51 5.21
C PRO A 172 -16.71 -0.37 4.28
N LEU A 173 -15.94 0.71 4.29
CA LEU A 173 -16.10 1.78 3.30
C LEU A 173 -15.60 1.21 1.97
N ASN A 174 -16.54 0.87 1.08
CA ASN A 174 -16.24 0.42 -0.27
C ASN A 174 -15.27 1.41 -0.91
N LYS A 175 -14.11 0.92 -1.33
CA LYS A 175 -13.18 1.72 -2.12
C LYS A 175 -13.86 1.98 -3.46
N THR A 176 -13.70 3.21 -3.94
CA THR A 176 -14.08 3.73 -5.27
C THR A 176 -15.57 4.03 -5.49
N HIS A 177 -15.92 5.31 -5.31
CA HIS A 177 -16.65 6.03 -6.35
C HIS A 177 -15.91 7.34 -6.61
N ARG A 178 -15.31 7.48 -7.80
CA ARG A 178 -15.02 8.82 -8.34
C ARG A 178 -16.37 9.45 -8.62
N VAL A 179 -16.83 10.34 -7.75
CA VAL A 179 -17.97 11.19 -8.09
C VAL A 179 -17.41 12.50 -8.57
N GLY A 180 -17.30 12.61 -9.90
CA GLY A 180 -17.21 13.90 -10.56
C GLY A 180 -18.59 14.53 -10.58
N THR A 181 -18.89 15.39 -9.60
CA THR A 181 -19.97 16.35 -9.77
C THR A 181 -19.39 17.53 -10.55
N SER A 182 -19.68 17.57 -11.84
CA SER A 182 -19.40 18.72 -12.70
C SER A 182 -20.20 19.93 -12.25
N VAL A 183 -19.70 20.67 -11.26
CA VAL A 183 -20.27 21.98 -10.93
C VAL A 183 -19.39 23.05 -11.55
N ILE A 184 -19.63 23.27 -12.83
CA ILE A 184 -19.10 24.40 -13.61
C ILE A 184 -19.45 25.68 -12.86
N PHE A 185 -18.45 26.31 -12.23
CA PHE A 185 -18.50 27.73 -11.97
C PHE A 185 -17.22 28.32 -12.55
N ASN A 186 -17.44 29.14 -13.58
CA ASN A 186 -16.47 29.69 -14.51
C ASN A 186 -15.07 29.89 -13.91
N ALA A 187 -14.08 29.29 -14.57
CA ALA A 187 -12.64 29.38 -14.39
C ALA A 187 -12.07 30.82 -14.41
N THR A 188 -12.93 31.83 -14.45
CA THR A 188 -12.59 33.26 -14.49
C THR A 188 -12.29 33.84 -13.11
N CYS A 189 -12.82 33.27 -12.02
CA CYS A 189 -12.60 33.85 -10.67
C CYS A 189 -11.24 33.46 -10.07
N THR A 190 -10.69 32.31 -10.45
CA THR A 190 -9.36 31.85 -10.02
C THR A 190 -8.23 32.53 -10.79
N SER A 191 -8.40 32.82 -12.09
CA SER A 191 -7.35 33.43 -12.91
C SER A 191 -6.97 34.86 -12.49
N ALA A 192 -7.91 35.66 -11.97
CA ALA A 192 -7.65 37.04 -11.55
C ALA A 192 -6.81 37.12 -10.26
N CYS A 193 -6.95 36.16 -9.33
CA CYS A 193 -6.19 36.14 -8.08
C CYS A 193 -4.83 35.40 -8.24
N MET A 194 -4.73 34.48 -9.21
CA MET A 194 -3.54 33.63 -9.44
C MET A 194 -2.32 34.35 -10.06
N GLN A 195 -2.46 35.57 -10.59
CA GLN A 195 -1.32 36.25 -11.24
C GLN A 195 -0.24 36.79 -10.28
N LYS A 196 -0.47 36.86 -8.96
CA LYS A 196 0.51 37.46 -8.02
C LYS A 196 1.36 36.49 -7.20
N LYS A 197 1.11 35.18 -7.22
CA LYS A 197 2.03 34.17 -6.68
C LYS A 197 1.93 32.92 -7.54
N GLY A 198 2.97 32.64 -8.33
CA GLY A 198 3.01 31.62 -9.37
C GLY A 198 2.56 30.22 -8.95
N PHE A 199 1.26 29.98 -9.04
CA PHE A 199 0.63 28.67 -9.01
C PHE A 199 -0.11 28.50 -10.34
N GLY A 200 0.26 27.46 -11.09
CA GLY A 200 -0.30 27.18 -12.41
C GLY A 200 -1.81 27.00 -12.37
N ALA A 201 -2.47 27.35 -13.48
CA ALA A 201 -3.92 27.29 -13.68
C ALA A 201 -4.54 25.99 -13.15
N LEU A 202 -5.16 26.07 -11.97
CA LEU A 202 -5.98 24.99 -11.45
C LEU A 202 -7.32 25.02 -12.18
N GLN A 203 -7.42 24.20 -13.22
CA GLN A 203 -8.69 23.61 -13.63
C GLN A 203 -9.29 22.95 -12.38
N LEU A 204 -10.26 23.60 -11.75
CA LEU A 204 -10.99 23.04 -10.62
C LEU A 204 -11.93 21.95 -11.14
N ASN A 205 -11.34 20.79 -11.46
CA ASN A 205 -12.05 19.54 -11.38
C ASN A 205 -12.47 19.38 -9.91
N PHE A 206 -13.77 19.28 -9.66
CA PHE A 206 -14.29 18.74 -8.39
C PHE A 206 -14.01 17.24 -8.36
N ASP A 207 -12.73 16.91 -8.34
CA ASP A 207 -12.28 15.58 -8.00
C ASP A 207 -12.32 15.52 -6.47
N PHE A 208 -13.13 14.61 -5.94
CA PHE A 208 -12.90 14.07 -4.61
C PHE A 208 -11.56 13.34 -4.64
N VAL A 209 -10.46 14.08 -4.71
CA VAL A 209 -9.13 13.54 -4.52
C VAL A 209 -9.04 13.38 -3.01
N LEU A 210 -9.23 12.13 -2.57
CA LEU A 210 -8.40 11.62 -1.49
C LEU A 210 -6.95 11.86 -1.90
N GLN A 211 -6.43 13.07 -1.67
CA GLN A 211 -5.02 13.22 -1.38
C GLN A 211 -4.84 12.75 0.06
N LEU A 212 -5.10 11.46 0.28
CA LEU A 212 -4.13 10.69 1.05
C LEU A 212 -2.77 11.11 0.46
N PRO A 213 -1.83 11.59 1.30
CA PRO A 213 -0.59 12.19 0.84
C PRO A 213 -0.07 11.34 -0.30
N LYS A 214 0.11 11.96 -1.47
CA LYS A 214 0.57 11.31 -2.70
C LYS A 214 1.56 10.23 -2.30
N LYS A 215 1.16 8.94 -2.35
CA LYS A 215 2.08 7.81 -2.18
C LYS A 215 3.09 7.72 -3.34
N ALA A 216 3.23 8.78 -4.12
CA ALA A 216 4.28 8.99 -5.11
C ALA A 216 5.68 9.19 -4.48
N LYS A 217 5.79 9.30 -3.15
CA LYS A 217 7.08 9.27 -2.42
C LYS A 217 7.05 8.49 -1.10
N LEU A 218 6.06 7.63 -0.85
CA LEU A 218 6.15 6.72 0.30
C LEU A 218 6.80 5.43 -0.16
N ASP A 219 7.98 5.14 0.39
CA ASP A 219 8.57 3.82 0.29
C ASP A 219 7.56 2.72 0.60
N CYS A 220 7.71 1.58 -0.08
CA CYS A 220 6.82 0.44 0.06
C CYS A 220 6.69 -0.05 1.51
N ILE A 221 7.80 0.03 2.23
CA ILE A 221 7.96 -0.51 3.57
C ILE A 221 7.83 0.65 4.55
N PRO A 222 7.02 0.53 5.61
CA PRO A 222 6.96 1.55 6.65
C PRO A 222 8.37 1.87 7.15
N ALA A 223 8.76 3.14 7.15
CA ALA A 223 9.97 3.55 7.84
C ALA A 223 9.74 3.40 9.35
N ILE A 224 10.81 3.18 10.12
CA ILE A 224 10.80 3.38 11.57
C ILE A 224 10.65 4.89 11.78
N GLY A 225 9.42 5.39 11.62
CA GLY A 225 9.10 6.77 11.85
C GLY A 225 8.88 6.95 13.35
N TYR A 226 9.72 7.75 13.99
CA TYR A 226 9.31 8.50 15.17
C TYR A 226 8.07 9.31 14.77
N PRO A 227 6.86 8.96 15.22
CA PRO A 227 5.76 9.90 15.12
C PRO A 227 6.09 10.99 16.14
N GLY A 228 6.29 12.22 15.67
CA GLY A 228 6.40 13.38 16.56
C GLY A 228 5.27 13.31 17.61
N SER A 229 5.69 13.36 18.88
CA SER A 229 4.86 13.18 20.08
C SER A 229 4.30 11.77 20.29
N LEU A 230 5.14 10.89 20.84
CA LEU A 230 4.64 9.87 21.75
C LEU A 230 4.00 10.60 22.94
N ASP A 231 2.66 10.53 23.04
CA ASP A 231 1.96 10.82 24.26
C ASP A 231 2.52 9.89 25.35
N GLN A 232 3.38 10.43 26.23
CA GLN A 232 3.88 9.72 27.42
C GLN A 232 2.74 9.21 28.33
N SER A 233 1.51 9.64 28.07
CA SER A 233 0.30 9.24 28.77
C SER A 233 -0.24 7.84 28.39
N SER A 234 0.20 7.23 27.28
CA SER A 234 -0.22 5.85 26.91
C SER A 234 0.82 4.78 27.29
N ALA A 235 2.07 5.17 27.54
CA ALA A 235 3.13 4.26 28.01
C ALA A 235 3.00 3.92 29.51
N ALA A 236 2.22 4.70 30.26
CA ALA A 236 2.03 4.52 31.70
C ALA A 236 1.09 3.34 32.07
N GLN A 237 0.59 2.56 31.11
CA GLN A 237 -0.35 1.45 31.36
C GLN A 237 0.09 0.08 30.80
N SER A 238 1.28 -0.03 30.20
CA SER A 238 1.89 -1.32 29.86
C SER A 238 3.40 -1.27 30.10
N ASP A 239 3.95 -2.26 30.80
CA ASP A 239 5.40 -2.43 31.08
C ASP A 239 6.30 -2.56 29.83
N LYS A 240 5.78 -2.31 28.63
CA LYS A 240 6.42 -2.61 27.37
C LYS A 240 6.78 -1.35 26.58
N VAL A 241 8.04 -1.24 26.19
CA VAL A 241 8.65 -0.13 25.47
C VAL A 241 8.48 -0.34 23.96
N PRO A 242 7.92 0.62 23.21
CA PRO A 242 7.86 0.51 21.76
C PRO A 242 9.26 0.63 21.15
N VAL A 243 9.58 -0.25 20.18
CA VAL A 243 10.88 -0.27 19.46
C VAL A 243 11.25 1.06 18.79
N GLN A 244 10.26 1.95 18.63
CA GLN A 244 10.42 3.30 18.09
C GLN A 244 11.21 4.26 19.00
N LEU A 245 11.41 3.94 20.28
CA LEU A 245 12.09 4.79 21.26
C LEU A 245 13.59 4.48 21.43
N ILE A 246 14.08 3.40 20.84
CA ILE A 246 15.47 2.96 21.05
C ILE A 246 16.39 3.68 20.07
N GLY A 247 17.31 4.48 20.60
CA GLY A 247 18.33 5.20 19.81
C GLY A 247 19.67 4.48 19.73
N SER A 248 19.97 3.58 20.68
CA SER A 248 21.27 2.91 20.79
C SER A 248 21.15 1.38 20.97
N PHE A 249 22.23 0.66 20.63
CA PHE A 249 22.31 -0.80 20.80
C PHE A 249 22.32 -1.21 22.29
N GLU A 250 22.89 -0.40 23.17
CA GLU A 250 22.89 -0.66 24.62
C GLU A 250 21.48 -0.54 25.22
N GLU A 251 20.70 0.46 24.79
CA GLU A 251 19.28 0.60 25.18
C GLU A 251 18.41 -0.53 24.62
N LEU A 252 18.76 -1.09 23.45
CA LEU A 252 18.10 -2.27 22.89
C LEU A 252 18.33 -3.49 23.76
N LEU A 253 19.59 -3.75 24.15
CA LEU A 253 19.98 -4.88 25.00
C LEU A 253 19.30 -4.82 26.38
N GLN A 254 19.22 -3.63 26.98
CA GLN A 254 18.62 -3.45 28.31
C GLN A 254 17.09 -3.63 28.32
N ASN A 255 16.42 -3.40 27.19
CA ASN A 255 14.97 -3.48 27.09
C ASN A 255 14.47 -4.70 26.28
N LEU A 256 15.34 -5.68 25.97
CA LEU A 256 15.00 -6.83 25.13
C LEU A 256 13.69 -7.54 25.53
N ASP A 257 13.47 -7.71 26.83
CA ASP A 257 12.32 -8.44 27.35
C ASP A 257 11.01 -7.64 27.32
N ASN A 258 11.11 -6.30 27.26
CA ASN A 258 9.98 -5.39 27.34
C ASN A 258 9.63 -4.76 25.99
N LEU A 259 10.23 -5.20 24.89
CA LEU A 259 10.04 -4.56 23.59
C LEU A 259 8.75 -4.97 22.87
N GLU A 260 7.92 -3.98 22.53
CA GLU A 260 6.76 -4.14 21.65
C GLU A 260 7.04 -3.63 20.24
N LEU A 261 6.96 -4.55 19.27
CA LEU A 261 6.91 -4.19 17.86
C LEU A 261 5.58 -3.48 17.58
N SER A 262 5.67 -2.17 17.32
CA SER A 262 4.50 -1.34 17.05
C SER A 262 3.72 -1.85 15.82
N SER A 263 2.54 -1.25 15.57
CA SER A 263 1.62 -1.59 14.48
C SER A 263 2.21 -1.61 13.06
N GLN A 264 3.49 -1.23 12.89
CA GLN A 264 4.25 -1.24 11.65
C GLN A 264 5.26 -2.41 11.59
N ALA A 265 4.85 -3.64 11.88
CA ALA A 265 5.71 -4.84 11.88
C ALA A 265 6.52 -5.03 10.57
N ALA A 266 6.05 -4.50 9.44
CA ALA A 266 6.78 -4.54 8.17
C ALA A 266 8.08 -3.72 8.15
N ALA A 267 8.30 -2.80 9.10
CA ALA A 267 9.56 -2.07 9.24
C ALA A 267 10.76 -3.00 9.53
N VAL A 268 10.51 -4.22 10.02
CA VAL A 268 11.52 -5.28 10.22
C VAL A 268 12.27 -5.58 8.93
N LEU A 269 11.62 -5.49 7.76
CA LEU A 269 12.25 -5.76 6.46
C LEU A 269 13.37 -4.77 6.11
N ARG A 270 13.47 -3.62 6.80
CA ARG A 270 14.44 -2.56 6.52
C ARG A 270 15.65 -2.52 7.43
N SER A 271 15.51 -3.02 8.66
CA SER A 271 16.52 -2.88 9.69
C SER A 271 17.02 -4.24 10.14
N GLN A 272 18.30 -4.52 9.90
CA GLN A 272 18.93 -5.77 10.32
C GLN A 272 18.86 -5.97 11.84
N TYR A 273 18.91 -4.90 12.63
CA TYR A 273 18.75 -4.95 14.09
C TYR A 273 17.37 -5.48 14.51
N LEU A 274 16.32 -5.09 13.78
CA LEU A 274 14.97 -5.61 14.04
C LEU A 274 14.81 -7.06 13.61
N GLN A 275 15.52 -7.47 12.55
CA GLN A 275 15.51 -8.86 12.10
C GLN A 275 16.14 -9.75 13.16
N HIS A 276 17.31 -9.36 13.71
CA HIS A 276 17.94 -10.04 14.84
C HIS A 276 17.04 -10.09 16.07
N PHE A 277 16.39 -8.97 16.43
CA PHE A 277 15.44 -8.94 17.55
C PHE A 277 14.29 -9.93 17.38
N VAL A 278 13.66 -9.95 16.21
CA VAL A 278 12.57 -10.88 15.90
C VAL A 278 13.05 -12.33 15.96
N SER A 279 14.25 -12.63 15.47
CA SER A 279 14.89 -13.95 15.58
C SER A 279 15.17 -14.38 17.03
N CYS A 280 15.57 -13.45 17.91
CA CYS A 280 15.85 -13.74 19.31
C CYS A 280 14.58 -13.94 20.15
N HIS A 281 13.47 -13.31 19.78
CA HIS A 281 12.20 -13.41 20.52
C HIS A 281 11.04 -13.71 19.57
N PRO A 282 10.87 -14.98 19.14
CA PRO A 282 9.88 -15.39 18.16
C PRO A 282 8.46 -15.27 18.73
N GLN A 283 7.79 -14.16 18.44
CA GLN A 283 6.38 -13.95 18.78
C GLN A 283 5.48 -14.32 17.60
N GLN A 284 4.66 -15.37 17.73
CA GLN A 284 3.81 -15.88 16.64
C GLN A 284 2.89 -14.81 16.02
N HIS A 285 2.33 -13.92 16.84
CA HIS A 285 1.47 -12.85 16.36
C HIS A 285 2.22 -11.77 15.55
N VAL A 286 3.51 -11.54 15.83
CA VAL A 286 4.37 -10.66 15.02
C VAL A 286 4.65 -11.30 13.67
N ALA A 287 4.99 -12.58 13.65
CA ALA A 287 5.20 -13.34 12.41
C ALA A 287 3.96 -13.32 11.50
N HIS A 288 2.77 -13.59 12.06
CA HIS A 288 1.50 -13.49 11.30
C HIS A 288 1.24 -12.07 10.76
N ARG A 289 1.54 -11.02 11.53
CA ARG A 289 1.40 -9.63 11.07
C ARG A 289 2.32 -9.31 9.90
N ILE A 290 3.59 -9.73 9.96
CA ILE A 290 4.54 -9.56 8.86
C ILE A 290 4.04 -10.30 7.62
N GLY A 291 3.66 -11.58 7.77
CA GLY A 291 3.15 -12.39 6.66
C GLY A 291 1.88 -11.83 6.02
N TYR A 292 0.90 -11.40 6.82
CA TYR A 292 -0.35 -10.82 6.31
C TYR A 292 -0.12 -9.48 5.60
N TRP A 293 0.76 -8.64 6.16
CA TRP A 293 1.13 -7.38 5.51
C TRP A 293 1.82 -7.62 4.16
N LEU A 294 2.74 -8.59 4.10
CA LEU A 294 3.42 -8.96 2.86
C LEU A 294 2.44 -9.49 1.82
N TYR A 295 1.58 -10.45 2.19
CA TYR A 295 0.55 -11.00 1.29
C TYR A 295 -0.31 -9.89 0.69
N ARG A 296 -0.86 -9.01 1.55
CA ARG A 296 -1.73 -7.92 1.11
C ARG A 296 -1.01 -6.92 0.21
N THR A 297 0.23 -6.56 0.55
CA THR A 297 0.99 -5.55 -0.20
C THR A 297 1.43 -6.10 -1.55
N LEU A 298 1.91 -7.35 -1.60
CA LEU A 298 2.28 -8.02 -2.84
C LEU A 298 1.07 -8.20 -3.76
N ARG A 299 -0.07 -8.68 -3.23
CA ARG A 299 -1.30 -8.81 -4.01
C ARG A 299 -1.80 -7.48 -4.56
N GLN A 300 -1.79 -6.43 -3.74
CA GLN A 300 -2.21 -5.10 -4.17
C GLN A 300 -1.30 -4.54 -5.28
N ASP A 301 0.02 -4.66 -5.12
CA ASP A 301 0.99 -4.00 -6.01
C ASP A 301 1.28 -4.82 -7.29
N LEU A 302 1.11 -6.15 -7.28
CA LEU A 302 1.36 -7.05 -8.43
C LEU A 302 0.09 -7.49 -9.17
N VAL A 303 -1.05 -7.67 -8.49
CA VAL A 303 -2.29 -8.22 -9.10
C VAL A 303 -3.34 -7.13 -9.32
N ASP A 304 -3.67 -6.35 -8.29
CA ASP A 304 -4.84 -5.45 -8.34
C ASP A 304 -4.56 -4.14 -9.12
N CYS A 305 -3.33 -3.61 -9.09
CA CYS A 305 -2.96 -2.34 -9.72
C CYS A 305 -1.57 -2.38 -10.41
N PRO A 306 -1.40 -3.12 -11.52
CA PRO A 306 -0.15 -3.11 -12.28
C PRO A 306 -0.01 -1.79 -13.05
N SER A 307 0.66 -0.80 -12.45
CA SER A 307 0.96 0.47 -13.12
C SER A 307 2.46 0.61 -13.37
N ALA A 308 2.85 1.28 -14.46
CA ALA A 308 4.26 1.46 -14.82
C ALA A 308 5.05 2.22 -13.73
N SER A 309 4.40 3.08 -12.94
CA SER A 309 5.02 3.78 -11.80
C SER A 309 5.16 2.91 -10.54
N THR A 310 4.50 1.76 -10.48
CA THR A 310 4.57 0.79 -9.37
C THR A 310 5.80 -0.12 -9.47
N LYS A 311 6.38 -0.30 -10.67
CA LYS A 311 7.54 -1.17 -10.93
C LYS A 311 8.77 -0.94 -10.02
N PRO A 312 9.31 0.29 -9.87
CA PRO A 312 10.50 0.51 -9.02
C PRO A 312 10.19 0.33 -7.53
N ARG A 313 8.93 0.57 -7.14
CA ARG A 313 8.44 0.42 -5.78
C ARG A 313 8.34 -1.06 -5.39
N VAL A 314 7.80 -1.89 -6.28
CA VAL A 314 7.73 -3.36 -6.13
C VAL A 314 9.13 -3.96 -6.13
N GLU A 315 10.02 -3.51 -7.00
CA GLU A 315 11.39 -4.03 -7.04
C GLU A 315 12.13 -3.83 -5.70
N LYS A 316 11.98 -2.64 -5.09
CA LYS A 316 12.55 -2.37 -3.75
C LYS A 316 11.94 -3.27 -2.68
N LEU A 317 10.64 -3.52 -2.73
CA LEU A 317 9.95 -4.40 -1.79
C LEU A 317 10.42 -5.86 -1.94
N LEU A 318 10.48 -6.37 -3.17
CA LEU A 318 10.96 -7.73 -3.46
C LEU A 318 12.42 -7.91 -3.03
N LYS A 319 13.29 -6.93 -3.29
CA LYS A 319 14.68 -6.95 -2.80
C LYS A 319 14.77 -6.99 -1.27
N ALA A 320 13.98 -6.18 -0.57
CA ALA A 320 13.94 -6.22 0.89
C ALA A 320 13.39 -7.54 1.44
N LEU A 321 12.38 -8.12 0.76
CA LEU A 321 11.85 -9.43 1.11
C LEU A 321 12.89 -10.53 0.90
N ILE A 322 13.60 -10.51 -0.21
CA ILE A 322 14.71 -11.44 -0.50
C ILE A 322 15.77 -11.36 0.60
N ASN A 323 16.23 -10.15 0.92
CA ASN A 323 17.22 -9.95 1.98
C ASN A 323 16.72 -10.46 3.33
N PHE A 324 15.44 -10.30 3.62
CA PHE A 324 14.82 -10.81 4.84
C PHE A 324 14.74 -12.34 4.85
N THR A 325 14.31 -12.97 3.76
CA THR A 325 14.27 -14.45 3.64
C THR A 325 15.67 -15.07 3.64
N ASP A 326 16.65 -14.37 3.05
CA ASP A 326 18.05 -14.79 3.07
C ASP A 326 18.66 -14.62 4.47
N PHE A 327 18.30 -13.56 5.20
CA PHE A 327 18.73 -13.39 6.59
C PHE A 327 18.19 -14.51 7.49
N LEU A 328 16.90 -14.84 7.36
CA LEU A 328 16.26 -15.90 8.15
C LEU A 328 16.60 -17.32 7.67
N GLN A 329 17.15 -17.46 6.47
CA GLN A 329 17.24 -18.73 5.75
C GLN A 329 15.90 -19.47 5.76
N GLU A 330 14.78 -18.74 5.69
CA GLU A 330 13.43 -19.29 5.84
C GLU A 330 12.44 -18.52 4.95
N GLY A 331 11.56 -19.28 4.27
CA GLY A 331 10.45 -18.76 3.50
C GLY A 331 9.30 -18.29 4.39
N VAL A 332 8.63 -17.20 3.98
CA VAL A 332 7.42 -16.70 4.66
C VAL A 332 6.20 -17.44 4.11
N PRO A 333 5.44 -18.23 4.89
CA PRO A 333 4.35 -19.07 4.36
C PRO A 333 3.28 -18.31 3.59
N LEU A 334 2.85 -17.15 4.10
CA LEU A 334 1.87 -16.32 3.41
C LEU A 334 2.41 -15.70 2.11
N CYS A 335 3.73 -15.53 1.98
CA CYS A 335 4.32 -15.14 0.70
C CYS A 335 4.38 -16.32 -0.27
N GLU A 336 4.66 -17.54 0.21
CA GLU A 336 4.58 -18.75 -0.62
C GLU A 336 3.17 -18.95 -1.18
N MET A 337 2.14 -18.83 -0.34
CA MET A 337 0.73 -18.91 -0.76
C MET A 337 0.40 -17.87 -1.85
N PHE A 338 0.88 -16.64 -1.68
CA PHE A 338 0.75 -15.61 -2.71
C PHE A 338 1.49 -16.00 -4.00
N LEU A 339 2.72 -16.52 -3.91
CA LEU A 339 3.49 -16.93 -5.08
C LEU A 339 2.78 -18.05 -5.84
N TRP A 340 2.19 -19.02 -5.14
CA TRP A 340 1.39 -20.08 -5.77
C TRP A 340 0.23 -19.51 -6.58
N GLU A 341 -0.53 -18.56 -6.03
CA GLU A 341 -1.60 -17.87 -6.76
C GLU A 341 -1.06 -17.05 -7.95
N TYR A 342 0.05 -16.36 -7.73
CA TYR A 342 0.61 -15.42 -8.70
C TYR A 342 1.24 -16.13 -9.91
N LEU A 343 1.94 -17.26 -9.71
CA LEU A 343 2.65 -17.98 -10.78
C LEU A 343 1.74 -18.43 -11.93
N PHE A 344 0.45 -18.71 -11.67
CA PHE A 344 -0.51 -19.04 -12.73
C PHE A 344 -0.87 -17.85 -13.63
N THR A 345 -0.77 -16.62 -13.11
CA THR A 345 -1.10 -15.39 -13.84
C THR A 345 0.13 -14.63 -14.32
N TRP A 346 1.32 -15.11 -13.96
CA TRP A 346 2.57 -14.42 -14.24
C TRP A 346 2.99 -14.55 -15.70
N ASN A 347 3.35 -13.43 -16.31
CA ASN A 347 3.80 -13.35 -17.71
C ASN A 347 5.22 -13.87 -17.96
N GLY A 348 5.95 -14.25 -16.91
CA GLY A 348 7.33 -14.73 -17.01
C GLY A 348 8.38 -13.64 -17.27
N LEU A 349 8.02 -12.36 -17.33
CA LEU A 349 8.92 -11.26 -17.69
C LEU A 349 9.11 -10.25 -16.55
N ASP A 350 8.02 -9.82 -15.91
CA ASP A 350 8.11 -8.81 -14.86
C ASP A 350 8.77 -9.38 -13.60
N HIS A 351 9.76 -8.66 -13.06
CA HIS A 351 10.51 -9.01 -11.84
C HIS A 351 11.03 -10.47 -11.77
N ARG A 352 11.33 -11.08 -12.93
CA ARG A 352 11.78 -12.47 -13.03
C ARG A 352 12.88 -12.88 -12.06
N PRO A 353 14.04 -12.20 -11.99
CA PRO A 353 15.11 -12.67 -11.12
C PRO A 353 14.70 -12.63 -9.64
N GLN A 354 13.90 -11.63 -9.24
CA GLN A 354 13.42 -11.52 -7.86
C GLN A 354 12.40 -12.61 -7.52
N ILE A 355 11.45 -12.89 -8.43
CA ILE A 355 10.43 -13.93 -8.20
C ILE A 355 11.09 -15.31 -8.14
N LEU A 356 12.00 -15.60 -9.09
CA LEU A 356 12.74 -16.87 -9.08
C LEU A 356 13.55 -17.02 -7.79
N GLN A 357 14.23 -15.96 -7.33
CA GLN A 357 14.96 -16.00 -6.06
C GLN A 357 14.05 -16.27 -4.86
N LEU A 358 12.84 -15.71 -4.82
CA LEU A 358 11.89 -16.01 -3.74
C LEU A 358 11.41 -17.46 -3.75
N ILE A 359 11.28 -18.07 -4.93
CA ILE A 359 10.94 -19.51 -5.05
C ILE A 359 12.04 -20.38 -4.44
N THR A 360 13.31 -20.01 -4.57
CA THR A 360 14.42 -20.81 -4.00
C THR A 360 14.35 -20.99 -2.49
N ARG A 361 13.66 -20.08 -1.79
CA ARG A 361 13.47 -20.10 -0.34
C ARG A 361 12.19 -20.78 0.12
N SER A 362 11.48 -21.48 -0.76
CA SER A 362 10.28 -22.21 -0.38
C SER A 362 10.60 -23.35 0.59
N ARG A 363 9.68 -23.58 1.53
CA ARG A 363 9.72 -24.72 2.44
C ARG A 363 9.59 -26.06 1.73
N LEU A 364 9.92 -27.12 2.46
CA LEU A 364 9.67 -28.48 1.99
C LEU A 364 8.16 -28.79 2.02
N HIS A 365 7.61 -29.17 0.88
CA HIS A 365 6.22 -29.60 0.71
C HIS A 365 6.19 -30.97 0.01
N PRO A 366 5.08 -31.73 0.11
CA PRO A 366 4.89 -32.92 -0.71
C PRO A 366 5.05 -32.58 -2.19
N PHE A 367 5.71 -33.45 -2.96
CA PHE A 367 6.01 -33.20 -4.37
C PHE A 367 4.77 -32.82 -5.18
N GLN A 368 3.61 -33.43 -4.92
CA GLN A 368 2.36 -33.10 -5.61
C GLN A 368 2.01 -31.60 -5.51
N ARG A 369 2.08 -31.02 -4.30
CA ARG A 369 1.80 -29.59 -4.11
C ARG A 369 2.85 -28.72 -4.79
N LEU A 370 4.13 -29.07 -4.61
CA LEU A 370 5.22 -28.33 -5.25
C LEU A 370 5.07 -28.36 -6.78
N ASN A 371 4.70 -29.52 -7.32
CA ASN A 371 4.48 -29.72 -8.74
C ASN A 371 3.32 -28.87 -9.26
N ASP A 372 2.15 -28.93 -8.62
CA ASP A 372 0.95 -28.27 -9.11
C ASP A 372 1.06 -26.75 -9.02
N TYR A 373 1.60 -26.22 -7.93
CA TYR A 373 1.63 -24.78 -7.65
C TYR A 373 2.89 -24.06 -8.16
N VAL A 374 4.03 -24.74 -8.27
CA VAL A 374 5.31 -24.11 -8.62
C VAL A 374 5.91 -24.69 -9.89
N LEU A 375 6.14 -26.01 -9.94
CA LEU A 375 6.88 -26.62 -11.05
C LEU A 375 6.08 -26.59 -12.35
N GLU A 376 4.77 -26.79 -12.34
CA GLU A 376 3.93 -26.80 -13.53
C GLU A 376 3.86 -25.41 -14.21
N PRO A 377 3.62 -24.30 -13.49
CA PRO A 377 3.76 -22.96 -14.05
C PRO A 377 5.16 -22.70 -14.62
N LEU A 378 6.22 -23.09 -13.91
CA LEU A 378 7.60 -22.93 -14.39
C LEU A 378 7.88 -23.78 -15.64
N ARG A 379 7.29 -24.98 -15.75
CA ARG A 379 7.38 -25.85 -16.93
C ARG A 379 6.80 -25.18 -18.17
N ARG A 380 5.63 -24.56 -18.03
CA ARG A 380 4.95 -23.84 -19.13
C ARG A 380 5.79 -22.66 -19.61
N LEU A 381 6.38 -21.91 -18.67
CA LEU A 381 7.32 -20.83 -18.97
C LEU A 381 8.61 -21.36 -19.60
N PHE A 382 9.12 -22.50 -19.14
CA PHE A 382 10.31 -23.12 -19.70
C PHE A 382 10.10 -23.44 -21.19
N PHE A 383 9.00 -24.10 -21.55
CA PHE A 383 8.75 -24.48 -22.95
C PHE A 383 8.50 -23.31 -23.90
N THR A 384 7.95 -22.20 -23.40
CA THR A 384 7.61 -21.02 -24.23
C THR A 384 8.74 -20.00 -24.33
N SER A 385 9.81 -20.16 -23.55
CA SER A 385 10.84 -19.13 -23.39
C SER A 385 12.16 -19.43 -24.13
N LYS A 386 12.97 -18.38 -24.28
CA LYS A 386 14.32 -18.45 -24.88
C LYS A 386 15.30 -19.17 -23.96
N VAL A 387 16.42 -19.66 -24.52
CA VAL A 387 17.51 -20.36 -23.82
C VAL A 387 17.93 -19.68 -22.50
N HIS A 388 18.10 -18.35 -22.50
CA HIS A 388 18.48 -17.61 -21.29
C HIS A 388 17.46 -17.76 -20.15
N CYS A 389 16.16 -17.72 -20.46
CA CYS A 389 15.10 -17.89 -19.46
C CYS A 389 15.07 -19.33 -18.94
N LYS A 390 15.26 -20.31 -19.84
CA LYS A 390 15.41 -21.73 -19.47
C LYS A 390 16.57 -21.92 -18.48
N CYS A 391 17.72 -21.30 -18.75
CA CYS A 391 18.87 -21.33 -17.85
C CYS A 391 18.57 -20.70 -16.49
N GLN A 392 17.85 -19.57 -16.44
CA GLN A 392 17.43 -18.94 -15.18
C GLN A 392 16.48 -19.84 -14.36
N ILE A 393 15.56 -20.54 -15.02
CA ILE A 393 14.67 -21.50 -14.37
C ILE A 393 15.49 -22.69 -13.83
N LEU A 394 16.43 -23.25 -14.60
CA LEU A 394 17.30 -24.32 -14.10
C LEU A 394 18.17 -23.86 -12.93
N ALA A 395 18.72 -22.65 -12.97
CA ALA A 395 19.47 -22.08 -11.85
C ALA A 395 18.57 -21.95 -10.61
N CYS A 396 17.33 -21.49 -10.77
CA CYS A 396 16.34 -21.43 -9.69
C CYS A 396 16.04 -22.82 -9.11
N LEU A 397 15.82 -23.83 -9.96
CA LEU A 397 15.56 -25.20 -9.51
C LEU A 397 16.77 -25.85 -8.82
N THR A 398 17.98 -25.49 -9.25
CA THR A 398 19.25 -25.92 -8.63
C THR A 398 19.38 -25.34 -7.22
N GLU A 399 19.14 -24.04 -7.06
CA GLU A 399 19.19 -23.38 -5.74
C GLU A 399 18.03 -23.81 -4.84
N LEU A 400 16.84 -24.08 -5.40
CA LEU A 400 15.73 -24.68 -4.67
C LEU A 400 16.14 -26.04 -4.09
N LEU A 401 16.71 -26.93 -4.90
CA LEU A 401 17.20 -28.23 -4.43
C LEU A 401 18.26 -28.07 -3.33
N ARG A 402 19.20 -27.12 -3.52
CA ARG A 402 20.20 -26.79 -2.52
C ARG A 402 19.56 -26.37 -1.19
N ASN A 403 18.58 -25.48 -1.22
CA ASN A 403 17.87 -25.02 -0.02
C ASN A 403 17.07 -26.16 0.63
N CYS A 404 16.36 -26.97 -0.16
CA CYS A 404 15.59 -28.12 0.33
C CYS A 404 16.47 -29.13 1.08
N VAL A 405 17.68 -29.43 0.58
CA VAL A 405 18.56 -30.42 1.21
C VAL A 405 19.42 -29.83 2.33
N SER A 406 19.94 -28.61 2.16
CA SER A 406 20.91 -28.05 3.12
C SER A 406 20.27 -27.43 4.36
N VAL A 407 19.08 -26.84 4.23
CA VAL A 407 18.41 -26.12 5.31
C VAL A 407 17.14 -26.86 5.73
N GLU A 408 16.22 -27.08 4.80
CA GLU A 408 14.88 -27.57 5.13
C GLU A 408 14.87 -29.05 5.54
N TRP A 409 15.71 -29.89 4.93
CA TRP A 409 15.84 -31.29 5.30
C TRP A 409 16.39 -31.47 6.73
N VAL A 410 17.35 -30.63 7.13
CA VAL A 410 17.90 -30.64 8.49
C VAL A 410 16.80 -30.21 9.48
N ARG A 411 16.09 -29.11 9.19
CA ARG A 411 14.94 -28.65 9.98
C ARG A 411 13.81 -29.68 10.08
N TYR A 412 13.52 -30.37 8.98
CA TYR A 412 12.48 -31.40 8.93
C TYR A 412 12.85 -32.58 9.84
N LYS A 413 14.10 -33.03 9.82
CA LYS A 413 14.61 -34.07 10.73
C LYS A 413 14.56 -33.64 12.19
N GLU A 414 14.98 -32.43 12.52
CA GLU A 414 14.95 -31.89 13.88
C GLU A 414 13.52 -31.83 14.44
N THR A 415 12.56 -31.45 13.58
CA THR A 415 11.13 -31.43 13.92
C THR A 415 10.56 -32.84 14.13
N GLN A 416 11.07 -33.86 13.43
CA GLN A 416 10.68 -35.26 13.66
C GLN A 416 11.24 -35.85 14.95
N THR A 417 12.40 -35.39 15.41
CA THR A 417 13.05 -35.91 16.63
C THR A 417 12.57 -35.22 17.91
N ASN A 418 12.14 -33.96 17.83
CA ASN A 418 11.68 -33.18 18.99
C ASN A 418 10.15 -33.24 19.13
N GLU A 419 9.62 -34.33 19.68
CA GLU A 419 8.21 -34.42 20.09
C GLU A 419 7.91 -33.62 21.39
N GLU A 420 8.94 -33.16 22.12
CA GLU A 420 8.78 -32.47 23.41
C GLU A 420 9.44 -31.06 23.43
N GLY A 421 8.62 -30.04 23.15
CA GLY A 421 8.63 -28.75 23.85
C GLY A 421 9.82 -27.79 23.70
N THR A 422 10.85 -28.07 22.90
CA THR A 422 11.93 -27.11 22.65
C THR A 422 11.57 -26.15 21.51
N SER A 423 11.72 -24.86 21.78
CA SER A 423 11.38 -23.74 20.92
C SER A 423 11.81 -23.98 19.47
N SER A 424 10.84 -24.10 18.56
CA SER A 424 11.14 -24.13 17.13
C SER A 424 12.03 -22.94 16.77
N LEU A 425 13.19 -23.21 16.17
CA LEU A 425 14.13 -22.19 15.66
C LEU A 425 13.55 -21.40 14.47
N SER A 426 12.33 -21.73 14.05
CA SER A 426 11.58 -21.11 12.97
C SER A 426 10.75 -19.95 13.50
N LEU A 427 10.78 -18.83 12.78
CA LEU A 427 9.95 -17.67 13.12
C LEU A 427 8.48 -17.84 12.73
N PHE A 428 8.21 -18.80 11.86
CA PHE A 428 6.91 -19.04 11.27
C PHE A 428 6.50 -20.51 11.50
N PRO A 429 6.20 -20.91 12.75
CA PRO A 429 5.75 -22.26 13.03
C PRO A 429 4.44 -22.51 12.28
N VAL A 430 4.43 -23.56 11.46
CA VAL A 430 3.23 -24.06 10.75
C VAL A 430 3.15 -25.55 11.05
N ASP A 431 1.95 -26.04 11.29
CA ASP A 431 1.67 -27.47 11.42
C ASP A 431 2.01 -28.16 10.09
N SER A 432 3.24 -28.66 9.97
CA SER A 432 3.67 -29.41 8.80
C SER A 432 3.11 -30.82 8.89
N GLU A 433 2.29 -31.19 7.91
CA GLU A 433 1.92 -32.60 7.70
C GLU A 433 3.18 -33.46 7.61
N MET A 434 3.17 -34.63 8.23
CA MET A 434 4.24 -35.61 8.04
C MET A 434 4.10 -36.23 6.65
N PHE A 435 5.15 -36.19 5.83
CA PHE A 435 5.17 -36.77 4.49
C PHE A 435 6.56 -37.34 4.18
N PRO A 436 6.70 -38.23 3.19
CA PRO A 436 8.00 -38.75 2.78
C PRO A 436 8.82 -37.66 2.08
N ALA A 437 9.53 -36.86 2.89
CA ALA A 437 10.38 -35.75 2.48
C ALA A 437 11.47 -36.17 1.48
N LEU A 438 12.13 -37.31 1.74
CA LEU A 438 13.20 -37.82 0.88
C LEU A 438 12.68 -38.21 -0.51
N GLN A 439 11.52 -38.86 -0.55
CA GLN A 439 10.86 -39.21 -1.82
C GLN A 439 10.50 -37.96 -2.61
N SER A 440 10.01 -36.92 -1.94
CA SER A 440 9.67 -35.65 -2.60
C SER A 440 10.91 -34.98 -3.22
N ILE A 441 12.07 -35.05 -2.55
CA ILE A 441 13.35 -34.55 -3.07
C ILE A 441 13.81 -35.40 -4.28
N GLN A 442 13.70 -36.72 -4.21
CA GLN A 442 14.03 -37.62 -5.33
C GLN A 442 13.13 -37.35 -6.56
N GLU A 443 11.83 -37.15 -6.34
CA GLU A 443 10.87 -36.79 -7.40
C GLU A 443 11.20 -35.42 -8.02
N LEU A 444 11.66 -34.45 -7.22
CA LEU A 444 12.17 -33.17 -7.74
C LEU A 444 13.39 -33.35 -8.64
N VAL A 445 14.36 -34.18 -8.25
CA VAL A 445 15.54 -34.48 -9.09
C VAL A 445 15.13 -35.12 -10.41
N LEU A 446 14.24 -36.12 -10.37
CA LEU A 446 13.68 -36.78 -11.56
C LEU A 446 12.94 -35.79 -12.47
N TYR A 447 12.18 -34.87 -11.88
CA TYR A 447 11.48 -33.84 -12.62
C TYR A 447 12.45 -32.92 -13.37
N VAL A 448 13.52 -32.46 -12.72
CA VAL A 448 14.52 -31.57 -13.33
C VAL A 448 15.32 -32.31 -14.42
N ASP A 449 15.66 -33.59 -14.21
CA ASP A 449 16.30 -34.42 -15.25
C ASP A 449 15.44 -34.47 -16.52
N ARG A 450 14.15 -34.80 -16.40
CA ARG A 450 13.22 -34.79 -17.54
C ARG A 450 13.12 -33.42 -18.21
N LEU A 451 13.10 -32.35 -17.43
CA LEU A 451 13.07 -30.97 -17.95
C LEU A 451 14.34 -30.65 -18.75
N CYS A 452 15.52 -31.07 -18.26
CA CYS A 452 16.80 -30.91 -18.93
C CYS A 452 16.86 -31.67 -20.26
N VAL A 453 16.37 -32.91 -20.32
CA VAL A 453 16.29 -33.69 -21.57
C VAL A 453 15.53 -32.92 -22.64
N VAL A 454 14.30 -32.49 -22.32
CA VAL A 454 13.46 -31.78 -23.29
C VAL A 454 14.06 -30.42 -23.65
N GLY A 455 14.65 -29.72 -22.68
CA GLY A 455 15.31 -28.44 -22.89
C GLY A 455 16.48 -28.53 -23.88
N LEU A 456 17.34 -29.53 -23.70
CA LEU A 456 18.52 -29.77 -24.54
C LEU A 456 18.12 -30.26 -25.93
N GLN A 457 17.14 -31.14 -26.04
CA GLN A 457 16.60 -31.59 -27.33
C GLN A 457 15.96 -30.44 -28.13
N HIS A 458 15.27 -29.53 -27.46
CA HIS A 458 14.62 -28.40 -28.13
C HIS A 458 15.60 -27.34 -28.66
N HIS A 459 16.84 -27.32 -28.17
CA HIS A 459 17.86 -26.34 -28.56
C HIS A 459 19.14 -27.01 -29.08
N ASP A 460 19.02 -28.24 -29.61
CA ASP A 460 20.11 -29.00 -30.22
C ASP A 460 21.40 -29.02 -29.38
N GLY A 461 21.28 -29.18 -28.06
CA GLY A 461 22.43 -29.28 -27.16
C GLY A 461 23.17 -27.96 -26.87
N HIS A 462 22.51 -26.80 -26.97
CA HIS A 462 23.11 -25.50 -26.71
C HIS A 462 24.02 -25.45 -25.45
N ALA A 463 25.28 -25.06 -25.63
CA ALA A 463 26.34 -25.14 -24.62
C ALA A 463 26.00 -24.48 -23.27
N MET A 464 25.34 -23.31 -23.28
CA MET A 464 24.92 -22.64 -22.04
C MET A 464 23.92 -23.50 -21.25
N LEU A 465 22.94 -24.12 -21.93
CA LEU A 465 21.94 -24.95 -21.27
C LEU A 465 22.60 -26.22 -20.71
N MET A 466 23.51 -26.82 -21.48
CA MET A 466 24.32 -27.95 -21.04
C MET A 466 25.14 -27.60 -19.78
N HIS A 467 25.73 -26.41 -19.72
CA HIS A 467 26.49 -25.96 -18.55
C HIS A 467 25.63 -25.95 -17.27
N TYR A 468 24.40 -25.41 -17.33
CA TYR A 468 23.47 -25.38 -16.20
C TYR A 468 22.93 -26.77 -15.86
N THR A 469 22.64 -27.61 -16.85
CA THR A 469 22.22 -29.00 -16.64
C THR A 469 23.29 -29.80 -15.90
N LEU A 470 24.55 -29.73 -16.33
CA LEU A 470 25.66 -30.40 -15.65
C LEU A 470 25.89 -29.81 -14.25
N GLY A 471 25.75 -28.49 -14.09
CA GLY A 471 25.86 -27.85 -12.78
C GLY A 471 24.81 -28.33 -11.77
N PHE A 472 23.59 -28.62 -12.24
CA PHE A 472 22.55 -29.23 -11.42
C PHE A 472 22.96 -30.62 -10.92
N PHE A 473 23.44 -31.50 -11.82
CA PHE A 473 23.85 -32.85 -11.43
C PHE A 473 25.10 -32.88 -10.56
N GLU A 474 26.07 -31.98 -10.80
CA GLU A 474 27.21 -31.79 -9.89
C GLU A 474 26.74 -31.45 -8.48
N LEU A 475 25.74 -30.57 -8.34
CA LEU A 475 25.15 -30.24 -7.05
C LEU A 475 24.46 -31.46 -6.43
N VAL A 476 23.71 -32.26 -7.20
CA VAL A 476 23.08 -33.50 -6.70
C VAL A 476 24.14 -34.45 -6.12
N THR A 477 25.23 -34.72 -6.85
CA THR A 477 26.33 -35.57 -6.39
C THR A 477 27.00 -34.99 -5.13
N GLN A 478 27.24 -33.68 -5.07
CA GLN A 478 27.80 -33.02 -3.89
C GLN A 478 26.89 -33.13 -2.66
N LEU A 479 25.58 -32.95 -2.84
CA LEU A 479 24.59 -33.05 -1.77
C LEU A 479 24.47 -34.48 -1.25
N GLN A 480 24.49 -35.47 -2.13
CA GLN A 480 24.52 -36.88 -1.78
C GLN A 480 25.68 -37.19 -0.83
N ARG A 481 26.91 -36.79 -1.20
CA ARG A 481 28.09 -37.05 -0.35
C ARG A 481 28.07 -36.31 0.98
N ARG A 482 27.56 -35.08 1.00
CA ARG A 482 27.59 -34.23 2.19
C ARG A 482 26.55 -34.63 3.24
N PHE A 483 25.39 -35.09 2.82
CA PHE A 483 24.26 -35.40 3.71
C PHE A 483 23.92 -36.89 3.79
N ASP A 484 24.71 -37.74 3.14
CA ASP A 484 24.56 -39.20 3.05
C ASP A 484 23.13 -39.63 2.69
N LEU A 485 22.55 -38.92 1.72
CA LEU A 485 21.19 -39.18 1.25
C LEU A 485 21.25 -40.17 0.08
N PRO A 486 20.35 -41.16 0.01
CA PRO A 486 20.28 -42.08 -1.12
C PRO A 486 19.63 -41.40 -2.35
N LEU A 487 20.23 -40.30 -2.80
CA LEU A 487 19.85 -39.53 -4.00
C LEU A 487 20.57 -40.08 -5.24
N VAL A 488 20.77 -41.41 -5.33
CA VAL A 488 21.51 -42.04 -6.43
C VAL A 488 20.73 -41.86 -7.73
N HIS A 489 21.03 -40.79 -8.46
CA HIS A 489 20.39 -40.48 -9.72
C HIS A 489 21.45 -40.10 -10.77
N ALA A 490 21.79 -41.06 -11.62
CA ALA A 490 22.60 -40.79 -12.80
C ALA A 490 21.79 -39.91 -13.78
N PRO A 491 22.42 -38.95 -14.48
CA PRO A 491 21.76 -38.20 -15.54
C PRO A 491 21.14 -39.15 -16.57
N SER A 492 19.99 -38.78 -17.12
CA SER A 492 19.35 -39.60 -18.15
C SER A 492 20.24 -39.82 -19.37
N ALA A 493 20.08 -40.99 -20.01
CA ALA A 493 20.91 -41.42 -21.14
C ALA A 493 21.04 -40.38 -22.28
N PRO A 494 19.99 -39.61 -22.66
CA PRO A 494 20.13 -38.58 -23.70
C PRO A 494 21.11 -37.47 -23.30
N ILE A 495 21.14 -37.07 -22.03
CA ILE A 495 22.03 -36.03 -21.53
C ILE A 495 23.47 -36.53 -21.57
N VAL A 496 23.71 -37.76 -21.08
CA VAL A 496 25.03 -38.40 -21.11
C VAL A 496 25.54 -38.53 -22.55
N TYR A 497 24.69 -39.00 -23.46
CA TYR A 497 25.05 -39.13 -24.87
C TYR A 497 25.42 -37.77 -25.48
N MET A 498 24.57 -36.75 -25.31
CA MET A 498 24.86 -35.40 -25.82
C MET A 498 26.14 -34.81 -25.21
N ALA A 499 26.41 -35.06 -23.93
CA ALA A 499 27.59 -34.53 -23.24
C ALA A 499 28.90 -35.24 -23.62
N MET A 500 28.88 -36.56 -23.83
CA MET A 500 30.05 -37.37 -24.18
C MET A 500 30.49 -37.17 -25.63
N PHE A 501 29.55 -36.90 -26.54
CA PHE A 501 29.83 -36.61 -27.94
C PHE A 501 29.89 -35.10 -28.25
N ASP A 502 29.90 -34.24 -27.22
CA ASP A 502 30.10 -32.81 -27.39
C ASP A 502 31.54 -32.51 -27.82
N THR A 503 31.71 -31.47 -28.64
CA THR A 503 33.02 -30.98 -29.10
C THR A 503 33.82 -30.30 -27.97
N ASN A 504 33.15 -29.90 -26.90
CA ASN A 504 33.77 -29.23 -25.77
C ASN A 504 34.31 -30.22 -24.73
N ALA A 505 35.64 -30.27 -24.60
CA ALA A 505 36.32 -31.11 -23.62
C ALA A 505 35.88 -30.84 -22.16
N LEU A 506 35.45 -29.62 -21.84
CA LEU A 506 34.93 -29.28 -20.51
C LEU A 506 33.63 -30.04 -20.20
N THR A 507 32.73 -30.16 -21.18
CA THR A 507 31.46 -30.89 -21.02
C THR A 507 31.73 -32.36 -20.70
N VAL A 508 32.65 -32.97 -21.45
CA VAL A 508 33.07 -34.38 -21.28
C VAL A 508 33.75 -34.59 -19.92
N ALA A 509 34.65 -33.70 -19.51
CA ALA A 509 35.31 -33.81 -18.20
C ALA A 509 34.32 -33.74 -17.04
N ARG A 510 33.32 -32.84 -17.13
CA ARG A 510 32.30 -32.66 -16.09
C ARG A 510 31.35 -33.86 -16.00
N ILE A 511 30.87 -34.40 -17.13
CA ILE A 511 30.00 -35.58 -17.11
C ILE A 511 30.73 -36.82 -16.57
N CYS A 512 32.01 -37.00 -16.90
CA CYS A 512 32.84 -38.05 -16.31
C CYS A 512 32.97 -37.88 -14.79
N ALA A 513 33.18 -36.64 -14.31
CA ALA A 513 33.24 -36.36 -12.88
C ALA A 513 31.93 -36.65 -12.14
N ILE A 514 30.78 -36.39 -12.78
CA ILE A 514 29.45 -36.74 -12.24
C ILE A 514 29.27 -38.26 -12.19
N MET A 515 29.67 -38.99 -13.24
CA MET A 515 29.50 -40.44 -13.30
C MET A 515 30.42 -41.21 -12.34
N CYS A 516 31.65 -40.74 -12.15
CA CYS A 516 32.58 -41.34 -11.21
C CYS A 516 32.27 -40.98 -9.75
N GLY A 517 31.38 -40.00 -9.56
CA GLY A 517 31.24 -39.26 -8.33
C GLY A 517 30.04 -39.66 -7.50
#